data_AF-A0A3M8Q6N3-F1
#
_entry.id   AF-A0A3M8Q6N3-F1
#
_cell.length_a   1.000
_cell.length_b   1.000
_cell.length_c   1.000
_cell.angle_alpha   90.00
_cell.angle_beta   90.00
_cell.angle_gamma   90.00
#
_symmetry.space_group_name_H-M   'P 1'
#
loop_
_entity.id
_entity.type
_entity.pdbx_description
1 polymer ?
#
loop_
_entity_poly.entity_id
_entity_poly.type
_entity_poly.pdbx_seq_one_letter_code
_entity_poly.pdbx_strand_id
1 'polypeptide(L)'
;MDSLSPHFEYPMLSLQNSAYRIDEDRIVITVERISNHRDIDNLSGTLQLQLCGVRQETFGASETHVLASTTLGELQGQHGLIDCHYDLLFQSPPEGIWQLVLQLSEWNGTEYLICDSADFTVPYHANPPHFSVDTEEVVEAALEPTVEPVLESTVEPVAEPVTHVKKNATGGVDGYLAINKSKVETLLSIKGVPKKTLEKLVKERPFSSDKAVLNIKGVGPVMLQRIVTGLITTKHKKQ
;
A
#
# COMPACT_ATOMS: atom_id res chain seq x y z
N MET A 1 46.87 -3.16 31.57
CA MET A 1 46.21 -1.84 31.71
C MET A 1 45.30 -1.69 30.52
N ASP A 2 44.14 -2.32 30.61
CA ASP A 2 43.41 -2.73 29.43
C ASP A 2 42.22 -1.80 29.31
N SER A 3 42.40 -0.77 28.49
CA SER A 3 41.36 0.21 28.21
C SER A 3 40.21 -0.50 27.52
N LEU A 4 39.15 -0.79 28.28
CA LEU A 4 37.83 -1.12 27.76
C LEU A 4 37.24 0.14 27.10
N SER A 5 37.86 0.56 26.00
CA SER A 5 37.24 1.44 25.03
C SER A 5 35.95 0.75 24.59
N PRO A 6 34.78 1.38 24.73
CA PRO A 6 33.56 0.80 24.17
C PRO A 6 33.80 0.62 22.68
N HIS A 7 33.59 -0.61 22.19
CA HIS A 7 33.37 -0.79 20.76
C HIS A 7 32.08 -0.04 20.45
N PHE A 8 32.21 1.15 19.87
CA PHE A 8 31.20 1.66 18.98
C PHE A 8 31.15 0.67 17.82
N GLU A 9 30.22 -0.27 17.91
CA GLU A 9 29.75 -1.02 16.76
C GLU A 9 29.19 0.02 15.78
N TYR A 10 30.02 0.40 14.81
CA TYR A 10 29.57 1.19 13.68
C TYR A 10 28.37 0.50 13.04
N PRO A 11 27.40 1.23 12.46
CA PRO A 11 26.30 0.61 11.74
C PRO A 11 26.85 -0.29 10.63
N MET A 12 26.87 -1.60 10.90
CA MET A 12 27.50 -2.58 10.00
C MET A 12 26.62 -2.91 8.79
N LEU A 13 25.45 -2.27 8.69
CA LEU A 13 24.62 -2.16 7.50
C LEU A 13 24.54 -0.67 7.14
N SER A 14 24.74 -0.31 5.87
CA SER A 14 24.74 1.10 5.45
C SER A 14 24.12 1.34 4.07
N LEU A 15 23.43 2.47 3.93
CA LEU A 15 22.97 3.09 2.69
C LEU A 15 24.05 4.02 2.13
N GLN A 16 24.23 4.04 0.81
CA GLN A 16 25.06 5.02 0.11
C GLN A 16 24.29 5.63 -1.06
N ASN A 17 24.41 6.96 -1.20
CA ASN A 17 23.80 7.79 -2.24
C ASN A 17 22.36 7.38 -2.60
N SER A 18 21.44 7.74 -1.70
CA SER A 18 20.00 7.50 -1.86
C SER A 18 19.32 8.71 -2.50
N ALA A 19 18.28 8.46 -3.30
CA ALA A 19 17.37 9.47 -3.85
C ALA A 19 15.98 8.87 -4.07
N TYR A 20 14.98 9.72 -4.33
CA TYR A 20 13.62 9.30 -4.64
C TYR A 20 13.00 10.19 -5.72
N ARG A 21 11.97 9.65 -6.41
CA ARG A 21 11.05 10.41 -7.28
C ARG A 21 9.64 9.90 -7.07
N ILE A 22 8.75 10.76 -6.58
CA ILE A 22 7.31 10.50 -6.50
C ILE A 22 6.67 10.87 -7.84
N ASP A 23 5.72 10.07 -8.30
CA ASP A 23 4.95 10.25 -9.54
C ASP A 23 3.53 9.69 -9.33
N GLU A 24 2.54 10.57 -9.16
CA GLU A 24 1.16 10.28 -8.75
C GLU A 24 1.00 9.25 -7.61
N ASP A 25 0.67 7.99 -7.92
CA ASP A 25 0.44 6.89 -6.96
C ASP A 25 1.68 6.00 -6.74
N ARG A 26 2.83 6.39 -7.30
CA ARG A 26 4.09 5.65 -7.26
C ARG A 26 5.25 6.47 -6.73
N ILE A 27 6.26 5.74 -6.30
CA ILE A 27 7.57 6.29 -5.96
C ILE A 27 8.66 5.34 -6.41
N VAL A 28 9.64 5.89 -7.13
CA VAL A 28 10.91 5.21 -7.41
C VAL A 28 11.92 5.64 -6.37
N ILE A 29 12.38 4.69 -5.55
CA ILE A 29 13.50 4.87 -4.63
C ILE A 29 14.76 4.31 -5.31
N THR A 30 15.84 5.08 -5.35
CA THR A 30 17.13 4.66 -5.92
C THR A 30 18.20 4.72 -4.84
N VAL A 31 19.01 3.66 -4.70
CA VAL A 31 20.14 3.61 -3.77
C VAL A 31 21.36 3.07 -4.49
N GLU A 32 22.46 3.83 -4.53
CA GLU A 32 23.70 3.41 -5.23
C GLU A 32 24.26 2.12 -4.64
N ARG A 33 24.27 2.00 -3.30
CA ARG A 33 24.72 0.79 -2.62
C ARG A 33 24.05 0.58 -1.25
N ILE A 34 23.71 -0.67 -0.95
CA ILE A 34 23.35 -1.15 0.38
C ILE A 34 24.40 -2.19 0.78
N SER A 35 25.19 -1.93 1.82
CA SER A 35 26.33 -2.80 2.21
C SER A 35 26.13 -3.46 3.56
N ASN A 36 26.55 -4.72 3.70
CA ASN A 36 26.82 -5.36 4.99
C ASN A 36 28.34 -5.44 5.21
N HIS A 37 28.86 -4.70 6.17
CA HIS A 37 30.28 -4.59 6.53
C HIS A 37 30.72 -5.61 7.60
N ARG A 38 29.83 -6.51 8.04
CA ARG A 38 30.15 -7.60 8.98
C ARG A 38 31.08 -8.63 8.34
N ASP A 39 31.75 -9.44 9.15
CA ASP A 39 32.61 -10.53 8.69
C ASP A 39 31.88 -11.48 7.73
N ILE A 40 32.63 -12.14 6.82
CA ILE A 40 32.08 -12.90 5.69
C ILE A 40 31.00 -13.93 6.06
N ASP A 41 31.08 -14.56 7.24
CA ASP A 41 30.13 -15.57 7.70
C ASP A 41 28.89 -14.97 8.43
N ASN A 42 28.87 -13.66 8.68
CA ASN A 42 27.86 -12.96 9.46
C ASN A 42 26.74 -12.39 8.55
N LEU A 43 25.77 -13.26 8.25
CA LEU A 43 24.54 -12.96 7.52
C LEU A 43 23.65 -11.99 8.30
N SER A 44 23.03 -11.02 7.61
CA SER A 44 22.01 -10.16 8.22
C SER A 44 20.70 -10.92 8.47
N GLY A 45 19.92 -10.45 9.45
CA GLY A 45 18.48 -10.72 9.46
C GLY A 45 17.80 -10.17 8.21
N THR A 46 16.52 -10.50 8.02
CA THR A 46 15.73 -9.97 6.90
C THR A 46 15.72 -8.44 6.94
N LEU A 47 16.17 -7.80 5.86
CA LEU A 47 16.26 -6.35 5.73
C LEU A 47 14.96 -5.76 5.14
N GLN A 48 14.58 -4.60 5.65
CA GLN A 48 13.48 -3.79 5.17
C GLN A 48 13.99 -2.39 4.82
N LEU A 49 13.52 -1.86 3.69
CA LEU A 49 13.70 -0.47 3.30
C LEU A 49 12.35 0.25 3.47
N GLN A 50 12.37 1.44 4.07
CA GLN A 50 11.18 2.29 4.26
C GLN A 50 11.49 3.72 3.90
N LEU A 51 10.66 4.37 3.08
CA LEU A 51 10.63 5.83 3.03
C LEU A 51 9.57 6.32 4.01
N CYS A 52 9.97 7.15 4.96
CA CYS A 52 9.10 7.69 6.00
C CYS A 52 9.03 9.21 5.89
N GLY A 53 7.84 9.78 6.06
CA GLY A 53 7.65 11.19 6.35
C GLY A 53 7.62 11.40 7.85
N VAL A 54 8.41 12.34 8.35
CA VAL A 54 8.48 12.72 9.77
C VAL A 54 8.05 14.18 9.94
N ARG A 55 7.15 14.44 10.88
CA ARG A 55 6.72 15.78 11.29
C ARG A 55 7.00 15.98 12.78
N GLN A 56 7.78 17.00 13.13
CA GLN A 56 7.93 17.41 14.53
C GLN A 56 6.69 18.20 14.97
N GLU A 57 6.04 17.74 16.02
CA GLU A 57 5.00 18.51 16.70
C GLU A 57 5.63 19.52 17.67
N THR A 58 5.16 20.76 17.65
CA THR A 58 5.66 21.86 18.50
C THR A 58 5.62 21.51 20.00
N PHE A 59 4.69 20.63 20.40
CA PHE A 59 4.52 20.14 21.77
C PHE A 59 4.15 18.65 21.79
N GLY A 60 5.00 17.77 21.25
CA GLY A 60 4.73 16.33 21.25
C GLY A 60 5.92 15.45 20.88
N ALA A 61 5.66 14.15 20.73
CA ALA A 61 6.53 13.26 19.97
C ALA A 61 6.42 13.58 18.47
N SER A 62 7.42 13.19 17.67
CA SER A 62 7.33 13.36 16.21
C SER A 62 6.35 12.36 15.61
N GLU A 63 5.44 12.82 14.75
CA GLU A 63 4.62 11.92 13.93
C GLU A 63 5.48 11.31 12.83
N THR A 64 5.34 10.01 12.57
CA THR A 64 6.03 9.30 11.49
C THR A 64 5.01 8.52 10.66
N HIS A 65 5.03 8.71 9.35
CA HIS A 65 4.17 8.03 8.38
C HIS A 65 5.02 7.25 7.37
N VAL A 66 4.70 5.98 7.13
CA VAL A 66 5.41 5.16 6.14
C VAL A 66 4.81 5.43 4.76
N LEU A 67 5.60 6.02 3.86
CA LEU A 67 5.14 6.43 2.53
C LEU A 67 5.28 5.30 1.52
N ALA A 68 6.34 4.51 1.64
CA ALA A 68 6.57 3.29 0.87
C ALA A 68 7.49 2.34 1.64
N SER A 69 7.41 1.04 1.36
CA SER A 69 8.33 0.06 1.92
C SER A 69 8.48 -1.17 1.01
N THR A 70 9.64 -1.82 1.11
CA THR A 70 9.92 -3.13 0.52
C THR A 70 10.83 -3.96 1.43
N THR A 71 10.79 -5.28 1.26
CA THR A 71 11.67 -6.22 1.97
C THR A 71 12.76 -6.69 1.01
N LEU A 72 14.02 -6.59 1.41
CA LEU A 72 15.19 -6.86 0.56
C LEU A 72 15.68 -8.30 0.66
N GLY A 73 15.23 -9.04 1.69
CA GLY A 73 15.79 -10.34 2.06
C GLY A 73 17.01 -10.19 2.97
N GLU A 74 17.86 -11.21 3.02
CA GLU A 74 19.05 -11.27 3.88
C GLU A 74 20.32 -10.97 3.07
N LEU A 75 21.28 -10.28 3.66
CA LEU A 75 22.52 -9.85 3.01
C LEU A 75 23.74 -10.42 3.74
N GLN A 76 24.54 -11.21 3.04
CA GLN A 76 25.75 -11.83 3.60
C GLN A 76 26.79 -10.77 4.00
N GLY A 77 27.59 -11.03 5.04
CA GLY A 77 28.71 -10.18 5.42
C GLY A 77 29.69 -9.94 4.26
N GLN A 78 30.33 -8.76 4.24
CA GLN A 78 31.16 -8.23 3.15
C GLN A 78 30.48 -8.10 1.77
N HIS A 79 29.17 -8.37 1.65
CA HIS A 79 28.42 -8.20 0.40
C HIS A 79 27.63 -6.89 0.38
N GLY A 80 27.15 -6.52 -0.81
CA GLY A 80 26.23 -5.39 -0.96
C GLY A 80 25.37 -5.51 -2.20
N LEU A 81 24.18 -4.94 -2.12
CA LEU A 81 23.34 -4.64 -3.28
C LEU A 81 23.84 -3.33 -3.91
N ILE A 82 23.86 -3.24 -5.23
CA ILE A 82 24.43 -2.12 -6.00
C ILE A 82 23.42 -1.71 -7.07
N ASP A 83 23.31 -0.41 -7.34
CA ASP A 83 22.39 0.18 -8.35
C ASP A 83 20.93 -0.29 -8.12
N CYS A 84 20.44 -0.04 -6.91
CA CYS A 84 19.14 -0.54 -6.46
C CYS A 84 18.01 0.40 -6.89
N HIS A 85 17.04 -0.10 -7.64
CA HIS A 85 15.84 0.64 -8.08
C HIS A 85 14.58 -0.05 -7.58
N TYR A 86 13.78 0.65 -6.78
CA TYR A 86 12.51 0.15 -6.23
C TYR A 86 11.35 1.04 -6.67
N ASP A 87 10.57 0.57 -7.64
CA ASP A 87 9.27 1.13 -8.03
C ASP A 87 8.18 0.57 -7.10
N LEU A 88 7.65 1.43 -6.23
CA LEU A 88 6.74 1.09 -5.13
C LEU A 88 5.47 1.94 -5.19
N LEU A 89 4.38 1.43 -4.61
CA LEU A 89 3.18 2.23 -4.39
C LEU A 89 3.47 3.32 -3.34
N PHE A 90 3.10 4.56 -3.66
CA PHE A 90 3.23 5.72 -2.80
C PHE A 90 1.96 5.96 -1.98
N GLN A 91 2.12 6.04 -0.66
CA GLN A 91 1.08 6.44 0.27
C GLN A 91 1.41 7.87 0.72
N SER A 92 0.70 8.85 0.18
CA SER A 92 0.82 10.24 0.64
C SER A 92 0.49 10.32 2.13
N PRO A 93 1.32 10.98 2.94
CA PRO A 93 1.00 11.22 4.35
C PRO A 93 -0.14 12.24 4.47
N PRO A 94 -0.71 12.43 5.68
CA PRO A 94 -1.68 13.49 5.96
C PRO A 94 -1.20 14.88 5.54
N GLU A 95 -2.14 15.80 5.31
CA GLU A 95 -1.86 17.18 4.89
C GLU A 95 -0.84 17.88 5.82
N GLY A 96 0.13 18.58 5.24
CA GLY A 96 1.16 19.31 5.97
C GLY A 96 2.55 19.23 5.35
N ILE A 97 3.55 19.63 6.13
CA ILE A 97 4.96 19.64 5.73
C ILE A 97 5.69 18.51 6.48
N TRP A 98 6.43 17.69 5.73
CA TRP A 98 7.12 16.51 6.24
C TRP A 98 8.60 16.55 5.84
N GLN A 99 9.50 16.19 6.76
CA GLN A 99 10.86 15.82 6.39
C GLN A 99 10.84 14.36 5.92
N LEU A 100 11.49 14.04 4.81
CA LEU A 100 11.54 12.64 4.34
C LEU A 100 12.85 11.99 4.76
N VAL A 101 12.78 10.75 5.22
CA VAL A 101 13.94 9.93 5.61
C VAL A 101 13.80 8.54 5.03
N LEU A 102 14.83 8.05 4.35
CA LEU A 102 14.96 6.66 3.96
C LEU A 102 15.58 5.88 5.13
N GLN A 103 14.94 4.81 5.58
CA GLN A 103 15.37 3.99 6.71
C GLN A 103 15.66 2.57 6.24
N LEU A 104 16.85 2.07 6.59
CA LEU A 104 17.24 0.67 6.45
C LEU A 104 17.12 -0.01 7.81
N SER A 105 16.29 -1.04 7.90
CA SER A 105 16.02 -1.77 9.15
C SER A 105 16.27 -3.26 9.00
N GLU A 106 16.70 -3.92 10.08
CA GLU A 106 16.98 -5.36 10.13
C GLU A 106 16.06 -6.06 11.14
N TRP A 107 15.52 -7.21 10.74
CA TRP A 107 14.73 -8.09 11.59
C TRP A 107 15.63 -8.83 12.60
N ASN A 108 15.51 -8.51 13.89
CA ASN A 108 16.31 -9.10 14.97
C ASN A 108 15.74 -10.43 15.53
N GLY A 109 14.68 -10.98 14.91
CA GLY A 109 13.92 -12.12 15.43
C GLY A 109 12.63 -11.74 16.17
N THR A 110 12.50 -10.49 16.63
CA THR A 110 11.37 -9.97 17.41
C THR A 110 10.74 -8.73 16.77
N GLU A 111 11.56 -7.81 16.27
CA GLU A 111 11.16 -6.55 15.63
C GLU A 111 12.19 -6.11 14.57
N TYR A 112 11.85 -5.06 13.81
CA TYR A 112 12.79 -4.38 12.91
C TYR A 112 13.48 -3.24 13.65
N LEU A 113 14.82 -3.31 13.76
CA LEU A 113 15.65 -2.23 14.29
C LEU A 113 16.22 -1.40 13.13
N ILE A 114 16.18 -0.07 13.23
CA ILE A 114 16.82 0.82 12.26
C ILE A 114 18.34 0.65 12.40
N CYS A 115 19.01 0.30 11.29
CA CYS A 115 20.46 0.16 11.21
C CYS A 115 21.13 1.40 10.63
N ASP A 116 20.50 2.04 9.65
CA ASP A 116 21.01 3.25 8.99
C ASP A 116 19.86 4.07 8.40
N SER A 117 20.09 5.36 8.14
CA SER A 117 19.09 6.27 7.58
C SER A 117 19.69 7.43 6.80
N ALA A 118 19.06 7.79 5.67
CA ALA A 118 19.40 8.94 4.84
C ALA A 118 18.27 9.98 4.85
N ASP A 119 18.54 11.15 5.43
CA ASP A 119 17.62 12.29 5.45
C ASP A 119 17.61 13.04 4.10
N PHE A 120 16.42 13.45 3.65
CA PHE A 120 16.25 14.32 2.49
C PHE A 120 15.92 15.75 2.94
N THR A 121 16.82 16.68 2.63
CA THR A 121 16.78 18.08 3.11
C THR A 121 15.72 18.97 2.44
N VAL A 122 15.01 18.46 1.43
CA VAL A 122 13.90 19.15 0.77
C VAL A 122 12.60 18.72 1.46
N PRO A 123 11.85 19.63 2.12
CA PRO A 123 10.58 19.28 2.75
C PRO A 123 9.56 18.80 1.71
N TYR A 124 8.87 17.71 2.01
CA TYR A 124 7.72 17.26 1.24
C TYR A 124 6.45 17.97 1.69
N HIS A 125 5.74 18.56 0.73
CA HIS A 125 4.46 19.22 0.97
C HIS A 125 3.32 18.27 0.58
N ALA A 126 2.67 17.69 1.58
CA ALA A 126 1.44 16.93 1.42
C ALA A 126 0.28 17.92 1.29
N ASN A 127 -0.13 18.20 0.05
CA ASN A 127 -1.37 18.94 -0.20
C ASN A 127 -2.59 18.09 0.22
N PRO A 128 -3.73 18.72 0.57
CA PRO A 128 -4.97 17.98 0.69
C PRO A 128 -5.29 17.27 -0.64
N PRO A 129 -5.89 16.07 -0.62
CA PRO A 129 -6.29 15.39 -1.84
C PRO A 129 -7.23 16.32 -2.61
N HIS A 130 -6.81 16.72 -3.80
CA HIS A 130 -7.59 17.61 -4.67
C HIS A 130 -8.86 16.90 -5.12
N PHE A 131 -9.92 17.01 -4.30
CA PHE A 131 -11.27 16.81 -4.75
C PHE A 131 -11.55 17.87 -5.82
N SER A 132 -11.40 17.47 -7.08
CA SER A 132 -12.04 18.12 -8.20
C SER A 132 -13.55 18.07 -7.99
N VAL A 133 -14.03 19.06 -7.24
CA VAL A 133 -15.28 19.73 -7.53
C VAL A 133 -15.06 20.36 -8.89
N ASP A 134 -15.62 19.72 -9.92
CA ASP A 134 -15.81 20.38 -11.20
C ASP A 134 -16.75 21.57 -10.90
N THR A 135 -16.19 22.78 -10.75
CA THR A 135 -16.98 24.00 -10.63
C THR A 135 -17.57 24.29 -12.00
N GLU A 136 -18.68 23.63 -12.32
CA GLU A 136 -19.46 23.93 -13.51
C GLU A 136 -19.92 25.39 -13.44
N GLU A 137 -19.42 26.18 -14.39
CA GLU A 137 -19.72 27.58 -14.55
C GLU A 137 -21.24 27.75 -14.79
N VAL A 138 -21.92 28.45 -13.88
CA VAL A 138 -23.39 28.61 -13.93
C VAL A 138 -23.76 29.58 -15.05
N VAL A 139 -23.85 29.07 -16.27
CA VAL A 139 -24.42 29.77 -17.43
C VAL A 139 -25.95 29.65 -17.42
N GLU A 140 -26.58 30.67 -16.85
CA GLU A 140 -28.04 30.80 -16.74
C GLU A 140 -28.68 31.08 -18.11
N ALA A 141 -29.39 30.10 -18.67
CA ALA A 141 -30.25 30.28 -19.84
C ALA A 141 -31.45 29.31 -19.78
N ALA A 142 -32.66 29.85 -19.62
CA ALA A 142 -33.89 29.08 -19.56
C ALA A 142 -34.64 29.06 -20.90
N LEU A 143 -35.36 27.97 -21.20
CA LEU A 143 -36.78 27.91 -21.63
C LEU A 143 -37.12 26.57 -22.34
N GLU A 144 -38.11 25.86 -21.81
CA GLU A 144 -38.87 24.79 -22.48
C GLU A 144 -40.10 25.42 -23.24
N PRO A 145 -41.03 24.69 -23.94
CA PRO A 145 -41.22 23.22 -23.99
C PRO A 145 -41.73 22.57 -25.32
N THR A 146 -41.82 21.23 -25.28
CA THR A 146 -42.81 20.33 -25.95
C THR A 146 -42.96 20.32 -27.50
N VAL A 147 -42.64 19.17 -28.12
CA VAL A 147 -43.63 18.25 -28.78
C VAL A 147 -43.05 16.85 -29.08
N GLU A 148 -43.85 15.82 -28.80
CA GLU A 148 -43.79 14.44 -29.38
C GLU A 148 -44.97 14.29 -30.42
N PRO A 149 -45.34 13.12 -31.04
CA PRO A 149 -44.87 11.72 -30.88
C PRO A 149 -44.81 10.78 -32.13
N VAL A 150 -44.23 9.56 -31.93
CA VAL A 150 -44.33 8.26 -32.72
C VAL A 150 -44.00 8.27 -34.24
N LEU A 151 -43.86 7.18 -35.04
CA LEU A 151 -43.89 5.67 -35.01
C LEU A 151 -42.75 5.18 -35.96
N GLU A 152 -42.31 3.92 -36.13
CA GLU A 152 -42.28 2.61 -35.42
C GLU A 152 -41.42 1.60 -36.27
N SER A 153 -40.86 0.52 -35.67
CA SER A 153 -40.36 -0.71 -36.34
C SER A 153 -39.04 -0.64 -37.16
N THR A 154 -38.17 -1.67 -37.25
CA THR A 154 -38.24 -3.08 -36.75
C THR A 154 -36.84 -3.73 -36.50
N VAL A 155 -36.75 -4.59 -35.46
CA VAL A 155 -35.76 -5.65 -35.12
C VAL A 155 -34.27 -5.33 -34.88
N GLU A 156 -33.74 -5.95 -33.80
CA GLU A 156 -32.35 -6.07 -33.34
C GLU A 156 -31.67 -7.36 -33.90
N PRO A 157 -30.50 -7.87 -33.41
CA PRO A 157 -29.49 -7.29 -32.52
C PRO A 157 -28.01 -7.50 -32.96
N VAL A 158 -27.08 -6.74 -32.38
CA VAL A 158 -25.96 -7.22 -31.53
C VAL A 158 -25.17 -6.04 -30.97
N ALA A 159 -25.15 -5.94 -29.63
CA ALA A 159 -24.44 -5.00 -28.74
C ALA A 159 -23.46 -3.96 -29.35
N GLU A 160 -23.85 -2.69 -29.31
CA GLU A 160 -22.97 -1.52 -29.49
C GLU A 160 -22.19 -1.15 -28.19
N PRO A 161 -21.17 -0.25 -28.26
CA PRO A 161 -20.17 -0.08 -27.21
C PRO A 161 -20.19 1.30 -26.49
N VAL A 162 -19.37 1.40 -25.43
CA VAL A 162 -18.85 2.61 -24.72
C VAL A 162 -19.85 3.63 -24.13
N THR A 163 -19.72 3.91 -22.82
CA THR A 163 -19.64 5.30 -22.27
C THR A 163 -19.19 5.31 -20.79
N HIS A 164 -18.91 6.50 -20.25
CA HIS A 164 -18.22 6.71 -18.97
C HIS A 164 -19.11 6.58 -17.71
N VAL A 165 -18.49 6.24 -16.57
CA VAL A 165 -19.01 6.54 -15.22
C VAL A 165 -17.88 7.10 -14.34
N LYS A 166 -18.10 8.23 -13.65
CA LYS A 166 -17.15 8.86 -12.70
C LYS A 166 -17.23 8.23 -11.29
N LYS A 167 -16.07 8.17 -10.63
CA LYS A 167 -15.81 8.16 -9.16
C LYS A 167 -16.15 6.90 -8.31
N ASN A 168 -15.26 6.69 -7.33
CA ASN A 168 -15.39 6.01 -6.03
C ASN A 168 -15.51 4.47 -5.94
N ALA A 169 -14.35 3.79 -5.86
CA ALA A 169 -14.21 2.53 -5.12
C ALA A 169 -12.76 2.31 -4.63
N THR A 170 -12.37 2.89 -3.49
CA THR A 170 -11.07 2.64 -2.84
C THR A 170 -11.04 1.22 -2.27
N GLY A 171 -10.49 0.28 -3.04
CA GLY A 171 -10.30 -1.12 -2.64
C GLY A 171 -8.85 -1.51 -2.78
N GLY A 172 -8.07 -1.41 -1.69
CA GLY A 172 -6.65 -1.73 -1.66
C GLY A 172 -6.24 -2.40 -0.36
N VAL A 173 -6.22 -3.74 -0.36
CA VAL A 173 -5.24 -4.63 0.30
C VAL A 173 -5.55 -6.08 -0.14
N ASP A 174 -5.55 -6.32 -1.46
CA ASP A 174 -5.60 -7.65 -2.09
C ASP A 174 -6.62 -8.65 -1.48
N GLY A 175 -7.86 -8.19 -1.25
CA GLY A 175 -8.86 -8.97 -0.53
C GLY A 175 -9.20 -10.29 -1.22
N TYR A 176 -9.29 -10.26 -2.54
CA TYR A 176 -9.44 -11.41 -3.43
C TYR A 176 -8.30 -12.42 -3.30
N LEU A 177 -7.05 -11.98 -3.07
CA LEU A 177 -5.90 -12.85 -2.89
C LEU A 177 -5.93 -13.56 -1.54
N ALA A 178 -6.34 -12.85 -0.48
CA ALA A 178 -6.60 -13.44 0.83
C ALA A 178 -7.74 -14.48 0.77
N ILE A 179 -8.81 -14.17 0.04
CA ILE A 179 -9.91 -15.12 -0.21
C ILE A 179 -9.40 -16.34 -0.98
N ASN A 180 -8.71 -16.17 -2.12
CA ASN A 180 -8.15 -17.27 -2.92
C ASN A 180 -7.24 -18.20 -2.10
N LYS A 181 -6.35 -17.64 -1.27
CA LYS A 181 -5.39 -18.40 -0.45
C LYS A 181 -5.98 -18.97 0.85
N SER A 182 -7.21 -18.60 1.24
CA SER A 182 -7.83 -19.07 2.50
C SER A 182 -8.36 -20.51 2.39
N LYS A 183 -8.25 -21.29 3.48
CA LYS A 183 -8.88 -22.61 3.57
C LYS A 183 -10.40 -22.46 3.66
N VAL A 184 -11.14 -23.40 3.05
CA VAL A 184 -12.62 -23.40 3.03
C VAL A 184 -13.22 -23.29 4.44
N GLU A 185 -12.72 -24.10 5.37
CA GLU A 185 -13.09 -24.09 6.79
C GLU A 185 -12.88 -22.72 7.46
N THR A 186 -11.73 -22.08 7.20
CA THR A 186 -11.40 -20.77 7.77
C THR A 186 -12.28 -19.66 7.21
N LEU A 187 -12.65 -19.71 5.94
CA LEU A 187 -13.58 -18.74 5.35
C LEU A 187 -15.01 -18.94 5.90
N LEU A 188 -15.51 -20.18 5.95
CA LEU A 188 -16.85 -20.51 6.47
C LEU A 188 -17.03 -20.19 7.96
N SER A 189 -15.93 -20.00 8.71
CA SER A 189 -15.92 -19.72 10.15
C SER A 189 -15.87 -18.23 10.51
N ILE A 190 -15.88 -17.32 9.53
CA ILE A 190 -15.77 -15.86 9.80
C ILE A 190 -17.01 -15.35 10.53
N LYS A 191 -16.83 -14.90 11.79
CA LYS A 191 -17.89 -14.34 12.64
C LYS A 191 -18.45 -13.05 12.01
N GLY A 192 -19.77 -12.99 11.85
CA GLY A 192 -20.46 -11.79 11.37
C GLY A 192 -20.45 -11.62 9.84
N VAL A 193 -20.30 -12.71 9.08
CA VAL A 193 -20.57 -12.80 7.64
C VAL A 193 -21.60 -13.94 7.41
N PRO A 194 -22.63 -13.78 6.54
CA PRO A 194 -23.61 -14.83 6.29
C PRO A 194 -23.00 -16.06 5.58
N LYS A 195 -23.29 -17.27 6.08
CA LYS A 195 -22.80 -18.54 5.50
C LYS A 195 -23.11 -18.68 4.00
N LYS A 196 -24.33 -18.33 3.57
CA LYS A 196 -24.76 -18.29 2.16
C LYS A 196 -23.95 -17.34 1.25
N THR A 197 -23.22 -16.39 1.82
CA THR A 197 -22.29 -15.52 1.08
C THR A 197 -20.89 -16.14 1.04
N LEU A 198 -20.45 -16.74 2.15
CA LEU A 198 -19.17 -17.46 2.27
C LEU A 198 -19.14 -18.70 1.35
N GLU A 199 -20.25 -19.44 1.24
CA GLU A 199 -20.41 -20.59 0.33
C GLU A 199 -20.23 -20.19 -1.15
N LYS A 200 -20.80 -19.05 -1.57
CA LYS A 200 -20.55 -18.49 -2.91
C LYS A 200 -19.10 -18.08 -3.10
N LEU A 201 -18.50 -17.43 -2.10
CA LEU A 201 -17.08 -17.04 -2.07
C LEU A 201 -16.11 -18.22 -2.03
N VAL A 202 -16.58 -19.46 -1.88
CA VAL A 202 -15.82 -20.69 -2.11
C VAL A 202 -16.07 -21.22 -3.52
N LYS A 203 -17.33 -21.22 -3.99
CA LYS A 203 -17.71 -21.75 -5.31
C LYS A 203 -17.18 -20.94 -6.49
N GLU A 204 -17.21 -19.61 -6.40
CA GLU A 204 -16.85 -18.68 -7.50
C GLU A 204 -15.32 -18.39 -7.56
N ARG A 205 -14.48 -19.19 -6.87
CA ARG A 205 -13.02 -19.05 -6.92
C ARG A 205 -12.44 -19.70 -8.19
N PRO A 206 -11.28 -19.22 -8.71
CA PRO A 206 -10.47 -18.11 -8.20
C PRO A 206 -10.91 -16.75 -8.74
N PHE A 207 -10.72 -15.71 -7.93
CA PHE A 207 -10.96 -14.31 -8.31
C PHE A 207 -9.68 -13.64 -8.84
N SER A 208 -9.79 -12.79 -9.85
CA SER A 208 -8.65 -12.04 -10.42
C SER A 208 -8.49 -10.60 -9.91
N SER A 209 -9.45 -10.09 -9.14
CA SER A 209 -9.40 -8.75 -8.51
C SER A 209 -10.49 -8.59 -7.45
N ASP A 210 -10.37 -7.57 -6.59
CA ASP A 210 -11.44 -7.20 -5.65
C ASP A 210 -12.74 -6.79 -6.37
N LYS A 211 -12.66 -6.22 -7.58
CA LYS A 211 -13.84 -5.93 -8.42
C LYS A 211 -14.62 -7.21 -8.77
N ALA A 212 -13.93 -8.31 -9.05
CA ALA A 212 -14.57 -9.60 -9.31
C ALA A 212 -15.26 -10.18 -8.05
N VAL A 213 -14.72 -9.91 -6.85
CA VAL A 213 -15.33 -10.31 -5.58
C VAL A 213 -16.58 -9.47 -5.26
N LEU A 214 -16.55 -8.17 -5.54
CA LEU A 214 -17.69 -7.25 -5.33
C LEU A 214 -18.89 -7.55 -6.24
N ASN A 215 -18.68 -8.20 -7.38
CA ASN A 215 -19.77 -8.66 -8.25
C ASN A 215 -20.62 -9.80 -7.63
N ILE A 216 -20.19 -10.42 -6.53
CA ILE A 216 -20.99 -11.44 -5.84
C ILE A 216 -22.16 -10.79 -5.11
N LYS A 217 -23.39 -11.15 -5.52
CA LYS A 217 -24.65 -10.71 -4.89
C LYS A 217 -24.65 -10.96 -3.37
N GLY A 218 -24.38 -9.88 -2.62
CA GLY A 218 -24.26 -9.84 -1.16
C GLY A 218 -22.89 -9.39 -0.61
N VAL A 219 -21.92 -9.01 -1.46
CA VAL A 219 -20.56 -8.58 -1.06
C VAL A 219 -20.30 -7.13 -1.49
N GLY A 220 -20.58 -6.17 -0.62
CA GLY A 220 -20.13 -4.77 -0.80
C GLY A 220 -18.73 -4.52 -0.21
N PRO A 221 -18.12 -3.33 -0.41
CA PRO A 221 -16.76 -3.02 0.06
C PRO A 221 -16.56 -3.21 1.58
N VAL A 222 -17.52 -2.77 2.40
CA VAL A 222 -17.53 -3.00 3.85
C VAL A 222 -17.60 -4.50 4.20
N MET A 223 -18.26 -5.29 3.36
CA MET A 223 -18.38 -6.74 3.54
C MET A 223 -17.08 -7.47 3.20
N LEU A 224 -16.44 -7.07 2.09
CA LEU A 224 -15.12 -7.53 1.68
C LEU A 224 -14.08 -7.24 2.75
N GLN A 225 -14.02 -6.00 3.26
CA GLN A 225 -13.14 -5.63 4.37
C GLN A 225 -13.36 -6.52 5.60
N ARG A 226 -14.61 -6.74 6.04
CA ARG A 226 -14.92 -7.66 7.16
C ARG A 226 -14.48 -9.10 6.92
N ILE A 227 -14.52 -9.60 5.68
CA ILE A 227 -14.01 -10.93 5.31
C ILE A 227 -12.48 -10.95 5.44
N VAL A 228 -11.78 -9.95 4.91
CA VAL A 228 -10.31 -9.83 4.96
C VAL A 228 -9.82 -9.70 6.40
N THR A 229 -10.39 -8.80 7.20
CA THR A 229 -10.10 -8.68 8.64
C THR A 229 -10.36 -10.00 9.35
N GLY A 230 -11.47 -10.69 9.05
CA GLY A 230 -11.79 -12.00 9.62
C GLY A 230 -10.75 -13.07 9.34
N LEU A 231 -10.18 -13.09 8.12
CA LEU A 231 -9.09 -14.00 7.75
C LEU A 231 -7.75 -13.66 8.42
N ILE A 232 -7.52 -12.39 8.78
CA ILE A 232 -6.35 -11.95 9.54
C ILE A 232 -6.51 -12.32 11.03
N THR A 233 -7.61 -11.91 11.67
CA THR A 233 -7.84 -12.16 13.11
C THR A 233 -7.95 -13.66 13.44
N THR A 234 -8.43 -14.50 12.53
CA THR A 234 -8.49 -15.96 12.75
C THR A 234 -7.11 -16.65 12.76
N LYS A 235 -6.06 -16.04 12.18
CA LYS A 235 -4.69 -16.57 12.33
C LYS A 235 -4.17 -16.43 13.76
N HIS A 236 -4.48 -15.33 14.44
CA HIS A 236 -3.98 -15.06 15.80
C HIS A 236 -4.64 -15.90 16.90
N LYS A 237 -5.78 -16.58 16.61
CA LYS A 237 -6.48 -17.41 17.60
C LYS A 237 -6.08 -18.90 17.53
N LYS A 238 -4.81 -19.18 17.23
CA LYS A 238 -4.26 -20.54 17.21
C LYS A 238 -2.83 -20.61 17.80
N GLN A 239 -2.69 -20.05 18.99
CA GLN A 239 -1.78 -20.51 20.04
C GLN A 239 -2.66 -21.03 21.18
#